data_AF-A0A8C3R384-F1
#
_entry.id   AF-A0A8C3R384-F1
#
_cell.length_a   1.000
_cell.length_b   1.000
_cell.length_c   1.000
_cell.angle_alpha   90.00
_cell.angle_beta   90.00
_cell.angle_gamma   90.00
#
_symmetry.space_group_name_H-M   'P 1'
#
loop_
_entity.id
_entity.type
_entity.pdbx_description
1 polymer ?
#
loop_
_entity_poly.entity_id
_entity_poly.type
_entity_poly.pdbx_seq_one_letter_code
_entity_poly.pdbx_strand_id
1 'polypeptide(L)' 'MHLIIHLNICWESNCDLSFLSDFRYTMQKRFPSILEVYYKSNEWSGIHGIRENDQMTWLSSKN' A
#
# COMPACT_ATOMS: atom_id res chain seq x y z
N MET A 1 -6.08 -17.70 2.39
CA MET A 1 -5.20 -17.04 3.39
C MET A 1 -3.69 -17.18 3.11
N HIS A 2 -3.26 -17.91 2.06
CA HIS A 2 -1.83 -18.06 1.71
C HIS A 2 -1.27 -16.92 0.82
N LEU A 3 -2.13 -16.08 0.23
CA LEU A 3 -1.69 -15.00 -0.67
C LEU A 3 -1.08 -13.80 0.08
N ILE A 4 -1.44 -13.57 1.36
CA ILE A 4 -0.98 -12.41 2.13
C ILE A 4 0.46 -12.60 2.65
N ILE A 5 0.86 -13.86 2.89
CA ILE A 5 2.22 -14.19 3.35
C ILE A 5 3.23 -14.03 2.21
N HIS A 6 2.86 -14.39 0.97
CA HIS A 6 3.75 -14.22 -0.18
C HIS A 6 3.97 -12.76 -0.59
N LEU A 7 3.02 -11.86 -0.29
CA LEU A 7 3.20 -10.42 -0.47
C LEU A 7 4.14 -9.80 0.59
N ASN A 8 4.33 -10.45 1.74
CA ASN A 8 5.26 -10.00 2.77
C ASN A 8 6.73 -10.36 2.49
N ILE A 9 7.02 -11.44 1.75
CA ILE A 9 8.41 -11.84 1.48
C ILE A 9 9.11 -10.89 0.47
N CYS A 10 8.37 -10.25 -0.44
CA CYS A 10 8.93 -9.18 -1.28
C CYS A 10 8.96 -7.80 -0.57
N TRP A 11 8.32 -7.65 0.59
CA TRP A 11 8.17 -6.37 1.30
C TRP A 11 9.38 -6.03 2.18
N GLU A 12 10.02 -7.02 2.81
CA GLU A 12 11.15 -6.81 3.73
C GLU A 12 12.50 -6.61 3.04
N SER A 13 12.57 -6.80 1.71
CA SER A 13 13.77 -6.61 0.91
C SER A 13 13.67 -5.31 0.09
N ASN A 14 13.76 -4.16 0.78
CA ASN A 14 14.14 -2.84 0.24
C ASN A 14 13.78 -2.58 -1.24
N CYS A 15 12.49 -2.49 -1.55
CA CYS A 15 12.08 -1.84 -2.79
C CYS A 15 12.07 -0.32 -2.53
N ASP A 16 12.85 0.40 -3.34
CA ASP A 16 13.02 1.85 -3.33
C ASP A 16 11.71 2.62 -3.06
N LEU A 17 11.80 3.73 -2.31
CA LEU A 17 10.66 4.57 -1.89
C LEU A 17 9.74 4.98 -3.07
N SER A 18 10.32 5.03 -4.29
CA SER A 18 9.59 5.24 -5.54
C SER A 18 8.65 4.09 -5.90
N PHE A 19 9.13 2.83 -5.84
CA PHE A 19 8.36 1.64 -6.21
C PHE A 19 7.08 1.47 -5.37
N LEU A 20 7.18 1.73 -4.07
CA LEU A 20 6.05 1.67 -3.15
C LEU A 20 4.98 2.71 -3.46
N SER A 21 5.39 3.90 -3.89
CA SER A 21 4.47 4.98 -4.24
C SER A 21 3.77 4.70 -5.57
N ASP A 22 4.51 4.24 -6.58
CA ASP A 22 3.95 3.84 -7.88
C ASP A 22 3.01 2.63 -7.77
N PHE A 23 3.35 1.66 -6.91
CA PHE A 23 2.49 0.52 -6.62
C PHE A 23 1.16 0.97 -6.02
N ARG A 24 1.18 1.79 -4.97
CA ARG A 24 -0.03 2.27 -4.30
C ARG A 24 -0.92 3.09 -5.24
N TYR A 25 -0.31 3.95 -6.06
CA TYR A 25 -1.03 4.73 -7.07
C TYR A 25 -1.66 3.84 -8.15
N THR A 26 -0.92 2.85 -8.65
CA THR A 26 -1.42 1.91 -9.66
C THR A 26 -2.55 1.04 -9.11
N MET A 27 -2.38 0.53 -7.88
CA MET A 27 -3.39 -0.30 -7.22
C MET A 27 -4.64 0.51 -6.85
N GLN A 28 -4.50 1.75 -6.42
CA GLN A 28 -5.64 2.65 -6.21
C GLN A 28 -6.49 2.77 -7.48
N LYS A 29 -5.83 2.97 -8.64
CA LYS A 29 -6.52 3.21 -9.91
C LYS A 29 -7.10 1.93 -10.53
N ARG A 30 -6.40 0.80 -10.40
CA ARG A 30 -6.73 -0.44 -11.12
C ARG A 30 -7.43 -1.48 -10.25
N PHE A 31 -7.07 -1.58 -8.97
CA PHE A 31 -7.54 -2.63 -8.07
C PHE A 31 -7.68 -2.13 -6.61
N PRO A 32 -8.69 -1.26 -6.32
CA PRO A 32 -8.84 -0.64 -5.01
C PRO A 32 -9.07 -1.66 -3.88
N SER A 33 -9.67 -2.81 -4.18
CA SER A 33 -9.87 -3.90 -3.20
C SER A 33 -8.56 -4.55 -2.75
N ILE A 34 -7.57 -4.67 -3.63
CA ILE A 34 -6.24 -5.22 -3.30
C ILE A 34 -5.48 -4.21 -2.41
N LEU A 35 -5.59 -2.92 -2.74
CA LEU A 35 -5.02 -1.85 -1.94
C LEU A 35 -5.62 -1.80 -0.51
N GLU A 36 -6.92 -2.08 -0.37
CA GLU A 36 -7.55 -2.15 0.95
C GLU A 36 -7.01 -3.32 1.80
N VAL A 37 -6.82 -4.49 1.18
CA VAL A 37 -6.19 -5.65 1.85
C VAL A 37 -4.76 -5.34 2.26
N TYR A 38 -4.03 -4.59 1.43
CA TYR A 38 -2.70 -4.09 1.76
C TYR A 38 -2.71 -3.20 3.01
N TYR A 39 -3.63 -2.24 3.12
CA TYR A 39 -3.74 -1.40 4.32
C TYR A 39 -4.09 -2.24 5.57
N LYS A 40 -5.08 -3.12 5.47
CA LYS A 40 -5.48 -3.99 6.59
C LYS A 40 -4.35 -4.90 7.06
N SER A 41 -3.56 -5.43 6.13
CA SER A 41 -2.41 -6.30 6.46
C SER A 41 -1.31 -5.52 7.19
N ASN A 42 -1.05 -4.28 6.78
CA ASN A 42 -0.11 -3.39 7.47
C ASN A 42 -0.60 -3.02 8.87
N GLU A 43 -1.89 -2.69 9.02
CA GLU A 43 -2.48 -2.40 10.33
C GLU A 43 -2.40 -3.62 11.27
N TRP A 44 -2.57 -4.84 10.75
CA TRP A 44 -2.40 -6.07 11.53
C TRP A 44 -0.95 -6.35 11.93
N SER A 45 0.02 -5.92 11.12
CA SER A 45 1.45 -5.93 11.49
C SER A 45 1.86 -4.75 12.39
N GLY A 46 0.92 -3.90 12.82
CA GLY A 46 1.16 -2.76 13.70
C GLY A 46 1.68 -1.51 12.98
N ILE A 47 1.65 -1.48 11.65
CA ILE A 47 2.03 -0.33 10.83
C ILE A 47 0.78 0.48 10.49
N HIS A 48 0.64 1.64 11.12
CA HIS A 48 -0.51 2.55 10.95
C HIS A 48 -0.12 3.84 10.21
N GLY A 49 -1.11 4.57 9.71
CA GLY A 49 -0.93 5.89 9.10
C GLY A 49 -0.58 5.90 7.60
N ILE A 50 -0.21 4.76 6.99
CA ILE A 50 0.08 4.69 5.54
C ILE A 50 -1.16 5.11 4.73
N ARG A 51 -2.34 4.57 5.08
CA ARG A 51 -3.60 4.88 4.39
C ARG A 51 -3.94 6.37 4.39
N GLU A 52 -3.78 7.01 5.55
CA GLU A 52 -4.09 8.43 5.73
C GLU A 52 -3.12 9.31 4.94
N ASN A 53 -1.82 8.97 4.97
CA ASN A 53 -0.78 9.67 4.22
C ASN A 53 -1.00 9.59 2.70
N ASP A 54 -1.36 8.42 2.18
CA ASP A 54 -1.73 8.24 0.77
C ASP A 54 -2.97 9.05 0.40
N GLN A 55 -4.02 9.04 1.25
CA GLN A 55 -5.22 9.83 1.02
C GLN A 55 -4.93 11.33 0.94
N MET A 56 -4.10 11.86 1.86
CA MET A 56 -3.68 13.26 1.81
C MET A 56 -2.90 13.58 0.52
N THR A 57 -1.97 12.70 0.14
CA THR A 57 -1.16 12.89 -1.08
C THR A 57 -2.03 12.91 -2.34
N TRP A 58 -3.00 12.00 -2.44
CA TRP A 58 -3.90 11.95 -3.59
C TRP A 58 -4.88 13.12 -3.64
N LEU A 59 -5.38 13.57 -2.49
CA LEU A 59 -6.21 14.77 -2.40
C LEU A 59 -5.41 16.01 -2.82
N SER A 60 -4.15 16.13 -2.37
CA SER A 60 -3.25 17.22 -2.75
C SER A 60 -2.85 17.19 -4.23
N SER A 61 -2.82 16.02 -4.86
CA SER A 61 -2.47 15.85 -6.29
C SER A 61 -3.64 16.16 -7.23
N LYS A 62 -4.85 16.37 -6.70
CA LYS A 62 -6.08 16.61 -7.46
C LYS A 62 -6.43 18.10 -7.61
N ASN A 63 -5.60 18.99 -7.05
CA ASN A 63 -5.78 20.45 -7.02
C ASN A 63 -4.68 21.13 -7.82
#